data_AF-A0A6J4M991-F1
#
_entry.id   AF-A0A6J4M991-F1
#
_cell.length_a   1.000
_cell.length_b   1.000
_cell.length_c   1.000
_cell.angle_alpha   90.00
_cell.angle_beta   90.00
_cell.angle_gamma   90.00
#
_symmetry.space_group_name_H-M   'P 1'
#
loop_
_entity.id
_entity.type
_entity.pdbx_description
1 polymer ?
#
loop_
_entity_poly.entity_id
_entity_poly.type
_entity_poly.pdbx_seq_one_letter_code
_entity_poly.pdbx_strand_id
1 'polypeptide(L)'
;SYASFAGVASLDGDRRVDPALGARVVRTIDQNGGVADDASFGRYNVTNAEFNNELGHNIPNVFQSYLASMPLPWVFVMGYPITEPYWTRATVGGQTKDVLVQLYERRTLTYTPSNQEAFRVEMGNVGQHYYRWRYGAAPWER
;
A
#
# COMPACT_ATOMS: atom_id res chain seq x y z
N SER A 1 3.98 -11.82 -2.64
CA SER A 1 4.64 -11.69 -1.32
C SER A 1 5.31 -10.31 -1.25
N TYR A 2 5.75 -9.83 -0.08
CA TYR A 2 6.39 -8.50 0.04
C TYR A 2 7.65 -8.33 -0.83
N ALA A 3 8.32 -9.42 -1.20
CA ALA A 3 9.45 -9.40 -2.13
C ALA A 3 9.13 -8.71 -3.47
N SER A 4 7.87 -8.78 -3.93
CA SER A 4 7.39 -8.07 -5.13
C SER A 4 7.58 -6.55 -5.05
N PHE A 5 7.58 -5.95 -3.86
CA PHE A 5 7.68 -4.49 -3.70
C PHE A 5 9.12 -3.96 -3.73
N ALA A 6 10.15 -4.84 -3.74
CA ALA A 6 11.55 -4.41 -3.70
C ALA A 6 11.94 -3.52 -4.87
N GLY A 7 11.36 -3.75 -6.04
CA GLY A 7 11.62 -2.94 -7.23
C GLY A 7 10.86 -1.61 -7.28
N VAL A 8 9.88 -1.39 -6.39
CA VAL A 8 8.94 -0.25 -6.48
C VAL A 8 8.86 0.60 -5.20
N ALA A 9 9.50 0.15 -4.11
CA ALA A 9 9.54 0.89 -2.86
C ALA A 9 10.69 1.90 -2.83
N SER A 10 10.39 3.12 -2.39
CA SER A 10 11.34 4.19 -2.16
C SER A 10 12.00 3.98 -0.81
N LEU A 11 13.19 3.39 -0.81
CA LEU A 11 13.93 3.07 0.43
C LEU A 11 15.01 4.11 0.73
N ASP A 12 15.50 4.82 -0.31
CA ASP A 12 16.55 5.83 -0.25
C ASP A 12 16.10 7.18 -0.84
N GLY A 13 14.78 7.46 -0.82
CA GLY A 13 14.19 8.66 -1.43
C GLY A 13 14.14 8.64 -2.96
N ASP A 14 14.36 7.47 -3.55
CA ASP A 14 14.22 7.19 -4.98
C ASP A 14 12.76 6.93 -5.37
N ARG A 15 12.49 6.54 -6.64
CA ARG A 15 11.17 6.09 -7.15
C ARG A 15 9.96 7.01 -6.88
N ARG A 16 10.23 8.30 -6.70
CA ARG A 16 9.24 9.37 -6.65
C ARG A 16 8.45 9.43 -7.97
N VAL A 17 7.20 9.86 -7.89
CA VAL A 17 6.35 10.09 -9.06
C VAL A 17 5.79 11.51 -9.07
N ASP A 18 5.25 11.94 -10.21
CA ASP A 18 4.50 13.18 -10.29
C ASP A 18 3.14 13.07 -9.58
N PRO A 19 2.63 14.17 -9.00
CA PRO A 19 1.29 14.20 -8.44
C PRO A 19 0.23 13.84 -9.48
N ALA A 20 -0.66 12.92 -9.13
CA ALA A 20 -1.72 12.43 -10.02
C ALA A 20 -3.09 12.48 -9.33
N LEU A 21 -3.42 13.62 -8.70
CA LEU A 21 -4.67 13.81 -7.96
C LEU A 21 -5.90 13.60 -8.86
N GLY A 22 -6.89 12.87 -8.35
CA GLY A 22 -8.11 12.50 -9.07
C GLY A 22 -7.95 11.35 -10.08
N ALA A 23 -6.72 10.95 -10.41
CA ALA A 23 -6.49 9.82 -11.32
C ALA A 23 -6.99 8.50 -10.71
N ARG A 24 -7.52 7.62 -11.57
CA ARG A 24 -7.96 6.28 -11.17
C ARG A 24 -6.77 5.40 -10.81
N VAL A 25 -6.86 4.72 -9.67
CA VAL A 25 -5.85 3.74 -9.28
C VAL A 25 -6.18 2.42 -9.94
N VAL A 26 -5.45 2.11 -11.02
CA VAL A 26 -5.61 0.89 -11.83
C VAL A 26 -4.32 0.09 -11.96
N ARG A 27 -3.23 0.60 -11.38
CA ARG A 27 -1.93 -0.04 -11.43
C ARG A 27 -1.92 -1.28 -10.54
N THR A 28 -1.35 -2.36 -11.05
CA THR A 28 -1.28 -3.67 -10.42
C THR A 28 0.16 -4.04 -10.11
N ILE A 29 0.34 -4.97 -9.17
CA ILE A 29 1.61 -5.63 -8.89
C ILE A 29 1.40 -7.13 -8.73
N ASP A 30 2.21 -7.90 -9.46
CA ASP A 30 2.20 -9.36 -9.38
C ASP A 30 3.16 -9.91 -8.30
N GLN A 31 3.15 -11.23 -8.10
CA GLN A 31 3.99 -11.89 -7.11
C GLN A 31 5.51 -11.77 -7.36
N ASN A 32 5.91 -11.45 -8.59
CA ASN A 32 7.30 -11.26 -9.00
C ASN A 32 7.74 -9.79 -8.95
N GLY A 33 6.82 -8.86 -8.61
CA GLY A 33 7.09 -7.43 -8.62
C GLY A 33 6.89 -6.77 -9.97
N GLY A 34 6.31 -7.48 -10.94
CA GLY A 34 5.89 -6.92 -12.22
C GLY A 34 4.75 -5.94 -12.02
N VAL A 35 4.88 -4.73 -12.57
CA VAL A 35 3.87 -3.67 -12.53
C VAL A 35 3.23 -3.51 -13.90
N ALA A 36 1.91 -3.39 -13.93
CA ALA A 36 1.13 -3.14 -15.14
C ALA A 36 -0.14 -2.36 -14.81
N ASP A 37 -0.75 -1.69 -15.79
CA ASP A 37 -2.06 -1.07 -15.62
C ASP A 37 -3.16 -2.06 -16.04
N ASP A 38 -4.19 -2.21 -15.22
CA ASP A 38 -5.38 -3.02 -15.51
C ASP A 38 -6.64 -2.18 -15.25
N ALA A 39 -7.22 -1.67 -16.33
CA ALA A 39 -8.39 -0.80 -16.31
C ALA A 39 -9.62 -1.46 -15.64
N SER A 40 -9.66 -2.79 -15.52
CA SER A 40 -10.77 -3.49 -14.86
C SER A 40 -10.88 -3.15 -13.37
N PHE A 41 -9.79 -2.71 -12.72
CA PHE A 41 -9.81 -2.22 -11.33
C PHE A 41 -10.47 -0.85 -11.18
N GLY A 42 -10.70 -0.13 -12.28
CA GLY A 42 -11.50 1.10 -12.29
C GLY A 42 -12.91 0.91 -11.70
N ARG A 43 -13.43 -0.32 -11.71
CA ARG A 43 -14.72 -0.70 -11.10
C ARG A 43 -14.84 -0.36 -9.61
N TYR A 44 -13.72 -0.29 -8.89
CA TYR A 44 -13.70 0.00 -7.46
C TYR A 44 -13.75 1.48 -7.13
N ASN A 45 -13.71 2.35 -8.14
CA ASN A 45 -13.77 3.79 -8.00
C ASN A 45 -12.72 4.41 -7.05
N VAL A 46 -11.57 3.76 -6.89
CA VAL A 46 -10.44 4.30 -6.11
C VAL A 46 -9.71 5.35 -6.94
N THR A 47 -9.45 6.51 -6.34
CA THR A 47 -8.71 7.63 -6.95
C THR A 47 -7.65 8.16 -6.01
N ASN A 48 -6.55 8.69 -6.55
CA ASN A 48 -5.58 9.44 -5.75
C ASN A 48 -6.24 10.70 -5.17
N ALA A 49 -6.15 10.88 -3.85
CA ALA A 49 -6.78 11.99 -3.14
C ALA A 49 -5.78 12.98 -2.57
N GLU A 50 -4.56 12.52 -2.27
CA GLU A 50 -3.49 13.34 -1.69
C GLU A 50 -2.15 12.94 -2.32
N PHE A 51 -1.20 13.87 -2.31
CA PHE A 51 0.18 13.61 -2.73
C PHE A 51 1.13 14.00 -1.60
N ASN A 52 1.97 13.05 -1.18
CA ASN A 52 3.00 13.29 -0.19
C ASN A 52 4.25 13.88 -0.85
N ASN A 53 4.59 15.12 -0.52
CA ASN A 53 5.77 15.80 -1.07
C ASN A 53 7.09 15.32 -0.48
N GLU A 54 7.10 14.70 0.70
CA GLU A 54 8.33 14.26 1.37
C GLU A 54 9.00 13.11 0.61
N LEU A 55 8.24 12.08 0.24
CA LEU A 55 8.73 10.91 -0.49
C LEU A 55 8.16 10.80 -1.92
N GLY A 56 7.26 11.70 -2.33
CA GLY A 56 6.81 11.80 -3.71
C GLY A 56 5.84 10.70 -4.14
N HIS A 57 4.83 10.41 -3.30
CA HIS A 57 3.86 9.33 -3.55
C HIS A 57 2.42 9.77 -3.40
N ASN A 58 1.54 9.23 -4.25
CA ASN A 58 0.11 9.45 -4.16
C ASN A 58 -0.53 8.57 -3.07
N ILE A 59 -1.54 9.11 -2.39
CA ILE A 59 -2.35 8.39 -1.40
C ILE A 59 -3.78 8.29 -1.95
N PRO A 60 -4.35 7.08 -2.07
CA PRO A 60 -5.70 6.89 -2.58
C PRO A 60 -6.77 7.31 -1.56
N ASN A 61 -7.93 7.74 -2.05
CA ASN A 61 -9.06 8.22 -1.26
C ASN A 61 -9.45 7.29 -0.10
N VAL A 62 -9.46 5.97 -0.34
CA VAL A 62 -9.79 4.97 0.70
C VAL A 62 -8.78 4.96 1.85
N PHE A 63 -7.50 5.16 1.57
CA PHE A 63 -6.46 5.23 2.61
C PHE A 63 -6.41 6.61 3.24
N GLN A 64 -6.57 7.68 2.46
CA GLN A 64 -6.65 9.04 2.99
C GLN A 64 -7.80 9.17 4.01
N SER A 65 -8.98 8.62 3.69
CA SER A 65 -10.13 8.64 4.61
C SER A 65 -9.85 7.85 5.89
N TYR A 66 -9.18 6.71 5.79
CA TYR A 66 -8.77 5.91 6.95
C TYR A 66 -7.75 6.66 7.82
N LEU A 67 -6.70 7.23 7.21
CA LEU A 67 -5.67 8.01 7.90
C LEU A 67 -6.26 9.23 8.61
N ALA A 68 -7.21 9.92 7.97
CA ALA A 68 -7.92 11.06 8.55
C ALA A 68 -8.80 10.68 9.74
N SER A 69 -9.25 9.42 9.82
CA SER A 69 -10.07 8.92 10.94
C SER A 69 -9.26 8.52 12.18
N MET A 70 -7.92 8.50 12.08
CA MET A 70 -7.07 8.09 13.18
C MET A 70 -7.10 9.09 14.35
N PRO A 71 -7.07 8.62 15.61
CA PRO A 71 -7.07 9.50 16.79
C PRO A 71 -5.73 10.22 17.01
N LEU A 72 -4.66 9.76 16.38
CA LEU A 72 -3.32 10.34 16.44
C LEU A 72 -2.92 10.81 15.03
N PRO A 73 -2.03 11.83 14.91
CA PRO A 73 -1.46 12.22 13.63
C PRO A 73 -0.89 11.01 12.90
N TRP A 74 -1.47 10.68 11.74
CA TRP A 74 -1.19 9.43 11.06
C TRP A 74 0.28 9.27 10.68
N VAL A 75 0.99 10.37 10.39
CA VAL A 75 2.44 10.35 10.06
C VAL A 75 3.26 9.77 11.21
N PHE A 76 2.89 10.02 12.47
CA PHE A 76 3.57 9.42 13.62
C PHE A 76 3.36 7.90 13.66
N VAL A 77 2.16 7.44 13.30
CA VAL A 77 1.79 6.03 13.30
C VAL A 77 2.36 5.29 12.09
N MET A 78 2.16 5.81 10.89
CA MET A 78 2.46 5.12 9.63
C MET A 78 3.85 5.46 9.08
N GLY A 79 4.33 6.68 9.34
CA GLY A 79 5.37 7.30 8.51
C GLY A 79 4.85 7.68 7.13
N TYR A 80 5.71 8.15 6.24
CA TYR A 80 5.31 8.54 4.89
C TYR A 80 5.09 7.33 3.97
N PRO A 81 4.24 7.47 2.93
CA PRO A 81 4.12 6.44 1.89
C PRO A 81 5.47 6.24 1.20
N ILE A 82 5.84 4.98 0.96
CA ILE A 82 7.09 4.60 0.26
C ILE A 82 6.81 3.88 -1.07
N THR A 83 5.54 3.72 -1.44
CA THR A 83 5.13 3.16 -2.73
C THR A 83 3.92 3.91 -3.25
N GLU A 84 3.69 3.83 -4.56
CA GLU A 84 2.35 4.04 -5.11
C GLU A 84 1.36 2.97 -4.60
N PRO A 85 0.05 3.23 -4.67
CA PRO A 85 -0.96 2.23 -4.38
C PRO A 85 -1.10 1.23 -5.54
N TYR A 86 -0.99 -0.06 -5.24
CA TYR A 86 -1.05 -1.14 -6.24
C TYR A 86 -2.19 -2.11 -5.94
N TRP A 87 -2.90 -2.54 -6.97
CA TRP A 87 -3.82 -3.67 -6.90
C TRP A 87 -3.08 -5.00 -7.02
N THR A 88 -3.52 -5.99 -6.26
CA THR A 88 -3.03 -7.36 -6.38
C THR A 88 -4.16 -8.34 -6.05
N ARG A 89 -4.01 -9.59 -6.50
CA ARG A 89 -4.92 -10.68 -6.13
C ARG A 89 -4.27 -11.51 -5.03
N ALA A 90 -4.89 -11.55 -3.86
CA ALA A 90 -4.40 -12.29 -2.71
C ALA A 90 -5.41 -13.37 -2.30
N THR A 91 -4.93 -14.55 -1.94
CA THR A 91 -5.78 -15.61 -1.39
C THR A 91 -5.89 -15.42 0.12
N VAL A 92 -7.11 -15.12 0.61
CA VAL A 92 -7.42 -14.93 2.03
C VAL A 92 -8.53 -15.91 2.40
N GLY A 93 -8.26 -16.82 3.34
CA GLY A 93 -9.24 -17.84 3.76
C GLY A 93 -9.67 -18.77 2.60
N GLY A 94 -8.77 -19.07 1.67
CA GLY A 94 -9.05 -19.92 0.50
C GLY A 94 -9.79 -19.21 -0.65
N GLN A 95 -10.13 -17.94 -0.51
CA GLN A 95 -10.77 -17.14 -1.56
C GLN A 95 -9.79 -16.13 -2.14
N THR A 96 -9.70 -16.07 -3.47
CA THR A 96 -8.96 -15.00 -4.15
C THR A 96 -9.76 -13.71 -4.07
N LYS A 97 -9.13 -12.67 -3.51
CA LYS A 97 -9.69 -11.33 -3.36
C LYS A 97 -8.81 -10.31 -4.06
N ASP A 98 -9.46 -9.28 -4.61
CA ASP A 98 -8.78 -8.08 -5.08
C ASP A 98 -8.43 -7.20 -3.87
N VAL A 99 -7.15 -6.85 -3.75
CA VAL A 99 -6.61 -6.09 -2.63
C VAL A 99 -5.78 -4.94 -3.17
N LEU A 100 -6.11 -3.72 -2.77
CA LEU A 100 -5.24 -2.57 -2.96
C LEU A 100 -4.26 -2.53 -1.79
N VAL A 101 -2.99 -2.28 -2.06
CA VAL A 101 -1.94 -2.23 -1.04
C VAL A 101 -1.04 -1.02 -1.26
N GLN A 102 -0.67 -0.38 -0.15
CA GLN A 102 0.34 0.67 -0.14
C GLN A 102 1.23 0.51 1.10
N LEU A 103 2.54 0.59 0.88
CA LEU A 103 3.52 0.53 1.93
C LEU A 103 3.83 1.95 2.45
N TYR A 104 3.98 2.05 3.76
CA TYR A 104 4.45 3.22 4.47
C TYR A 104 5.71 2.84 5.25
N GLU A 105 6.48 3.81 5.73
CA GLU A 105 7.75 3.55 6.42
C GLU A 105 7.63 2.54 7.57
N ARG A 106 6.53 2.61 8.35
CA ARG A 106 6.32 1.80 9.56
C ARG A 106 5.30 0.67 9.42
N ARG A 107 4.32 0.82 8.51
CA ARG A 107 3.16 -0.08 8.40
C ARG A 107 2.67 -0.19 6.96
N THR A 108 1.77 -1.12 6.70
CA THR A 108 1.14 -1.29 5.39
C THR A 108 -0.37 -1.10 5.54
N LEU A 109 -0.97 -0.41 4.58
CA LEU A 109 -2.43 -0.37 4.44
C LEU A 109 -2.86 -1.29 3.31
N THR A 110 -3.91 -2.05 3.57
CA THR A 110 -4.61 -2.83 2.55
C THR A 110 -6.06 -2.40 2.49
N TYR A 111 -6.63 -2.40 1.29
CA TYR A 111 -8.05 -2.18 1.05
C TYR A 111 -8.64 -3.34 0.25
N THR A 112 -9.64 -4.01 0.84
CA THR A 112 -10.32 -5.17 0.24
C THR A 112 -11.80 -4.86 0.04
N PRO A 113 -12.25 -4.47 -1.17
CA PRO A 113 -13.62 -4.04 -1.44
C PRO A 113 -14.70 -5.05 -1.03
N SER A 114 -14.38 -6.35 -1.13
CA SER A 114 -15.29 -7.45 -0.81
C SER A 114 -15.47 -7.70 0.69
N ASN A 115 -14.69 -7.05 1.56
CA ASN A 115 -14.90 -7.12 3.01
C ASN A 115 -16.09 -6.24 3.41
N GLN A 116 -16.66 -6.51 4.59
CA GLN A 116 -17.64 -5.61 5.22
C GLN A 116 -17.03 -4.22 5.40
N GLU A 117 -17.85 -3.17 5.29
CA GLU A 117 -17.38 -1.78 5.20
C GLU A 117 -16.38 -1.38 6.30
N ALA A 118 -16.68 -1.74 7.55
CA ALA A 118 -15.81 -1.47 8.71
C ALA A 118 -14.45 -2.19 8.67
N PHE A 119 -14.30 -3.23 7.85
CA PHE A 119 -13.09 -4.05 7.71
C PHE A 119 -12.51 -4.00 6.29
N ARG A 120 -12.89 -2.98 5.49
CA ARG A 120 -12.34 -2.83 4.15
C ARG A 120 -10.92 -2.34 4.18
N VAL A 121 -10.58 -1.41 5.07
CA VAL A 121 -9.21 -0.93 5.26
C VAL A 121 -8.63 -1.59 6.49
N GLU A 122 -7.49 -2.25 6.31
CA GLU A 122 -6.78 -2.90 7.40
C GLU A 122 -5.36 -2.35 7.49
N MET A 123 -4.94 -2.03 8.70
CA MET A 123 -3.58 -1.66 9.02
C MET A 123 -2.81 -2.92 9.41
N GLY A 124 -2.03 -3.45 8.48
CA GLY A 124 -1.19 -4.61 8.73
C GLY A 124 -0.02 -4.25 9.65
N ASN A 125 0.10 -4.94 10.78
CA ASN A 125 1.32 -4.92 11.59
C ASN A 125 2.36 -5.85 10.95
N VAL A 126 3.19 -5.32 10.05
CA VAL A 126 4.16 -6.12 9.28
C VAL A 126 5.51 -6.26 10.01
N GLY A 127 5.54 -6.28 11.34
CA GLY A 127 6.78 -6.28 12.12
C GLY A 127 7.72 -7.48 11.87
N GLN A 128 7.23 -8.61 11.32
CA GLN A 128 8.07 -9.79 11.02
C GLN A 128 8.43 -9.94 9.54
N HIS A 129 7.45 -9.87 8.64
CA HIS A 129 7.68 -10.14 7.21
C HIS A 129 8.28 -8.93 6.46
N TYR A 130 7.99 -7.69 6.88
CA TYR A 130 8.58 -6.47 6.31
C TYR A 130 9.94 -6.18 6.94
N TYR A 131 10.13 -6.45 8.24
CA TYR A 131 11.44 -6.31 8.89
C TYR A 131 12.47 -7.32 8.35
N ARG A 132 12.12 -8.60 8.20
CA ARG A 132 13.00 -9.60 7.55
C ARG A 132 13.31 -9.25 6.10
N TRP A 133 12.37 -8.64 5.37
CA TRP A 133 12.59 -8.20 3.99
C TRP A 133 13.45 -6.92 3.89
N ARG A 134 13.28 -5.94 4.80
CA ARG A 134 14.02 -4.68 4.81
C ARG A 134 15.42 -4.79 5.43
N TYR A 135 15.62 -5.70 6.41
CA TYR A 135 16.86 -5.81 7.19
C TYR A 135 17.51 -7.21 7.16
N GLY A 136 16.96 -8.16 6.42
CA GLY A 136 17.54 -9.50 6.23
C GLY A 136 17.47 -10.47 7.43
N ALA A 137 17.01 -10.04 8.62
CA ALA A 137 16.87 -10.89 9.81
C ALA A 137 15.78 -10.37 10.76
N ALA A 138 15.17 -11.23 11.58
CA ALA A 138 14.31 -10.79 12.68
C ALA A 138 15.16 -10.39 13.91
N PRO A 139 14.75 -9.42 14.75
CA PRO A 139 15.55 -8.93 15.88
C PRO A 139 15.96 -9.98 16.93
N TRP A 140 15.30 -11.14 16.97
CA TRP A 140 15.57 -12.23 17.92
C TRP A 140 16.36 -13.41 17.31
N GLU A 141 16.90 -13.26 16.11
CA GLU A 141 17.81 -14.24 15.49
C GLU A 141 19.30 -13.86 15.69
N ARG A 142 19.63 -13.14 16.77
CA ARG A 142 21.00 -12.94 17.23
C ARG A 142 21.21 -13.53 18.62
#